data_AF-A0A7S3N865-F1
#
_entry.id   AF-A0A7S3N865-F1
#
_cell.length_a   1.000
_cell.length_b   1.000
_cell.length_c   1.000
_cell.angle_alpha   90.00
_cell.angle_beta   90.00
_cell.angle_gamma   90.00
#
_symmetry.space_group_name_H-M   'P 1'
#
loop_
_entity.id
_entity.type
_entity.pdbx_description
1 polymer ?
#
loop_
_entity_poly.entity_id
_entity_poly.type
_entity_poly.pdbx_seq_one_letter_code
_entity_poly.pdbx_strand_id
1 'polypeptide(L)'
;STIEGFICQEEFGSWMIEAVPDKPYKIYDVNASFDALHSLVKRRSTINDKVFYFGVLITSLASVPNLGTKNCFVSENQEYYDIEDYEAHNTLSKSKYVLDELTNPHPRFSAMIQNIRQRRGKKVDIQVPLYPDVNTGVGKIDGDITPGSIYMDSQHFGMGCCCLQITYEAQNLEHAKFLHDSFIPLGPIFGALSASAPIYKGQLANIDFRWNVIRDSVDSRTDEEKDPNSSNHVPKSRYSGMNHYISDHPFFANENLNDGIKLNVSKEYIDRLKEEGMSDRLAYHFASLFVHDAMIIYKGHTDYDETMTDHFENLNSTNWNSVRFKPPPSLDSSIGWRVEFRTMDVQITDYENAALIALMNLTVRILNEFSVDVSLPISLSDINMERAHQVDAVTSQKFWFRKHIVKGD
;
A
#
# COMPACT_ATOMS: atom_id res chain seq x y z
N SER A 1 5.47 19.89 6.59
CA SER A 1 5.18 21.27 7.04
C SER A 1 3.81 21.69 6.53
N THR A 2 3.06 22.51 7.28
CA THR A 2 1.77 23.04 6.82
C THR A 2 2.02 24.14 5.80
N ILE A 3 1.50 23.95 4.60
CA ILE A 3 1.43 24.96 3.54
C ILE A 3 -0.05 25.36 3.45
N GLU A 4 -0.37 26.60 3.15
CA GLU A 4 -1.76 27.08 3.20
C GLU A 4 -2.74 26.14 2.45
N GLY A 5 -3.58 25.40 3.20
CA GLY A 5 -4.58 24.46 2.66
C GLY A 5 -4.14 23.00 2.48
N PHE A 6 -2.89 22.62 2.81
CA PHE A 6 -2.44 21.22 2.76
C PHE A 6 -1.19 20.94 3.62
N ILE A 7 -0.95 19.68 3.90
CA ILE A 7 0.20 19.21 4.70
C ILE A 7 1.07 18.33 3.80
N CYS A 8 2.35 18.67 3.69
CA CYS A 8 3.36 17.77 3.11
C CYS A 8 3.88 16.80 4.17
N GLN A 9 3.96 15.53 3.80
CA GLN A 9 4.52 14.45 4.60
C GLN A 9 5.72 13.81 3.87
N GLU A 10 6.56 13.16 4.66
CA GLU A 10 7.71 12.41 4.17
C GLU A 10 7.27 11.03 3.66
N GLU A 11 7.76 10.66 2.48
CA GLU A 11 7.63 9.31 1.93
C GLU A 11 9.00 8.66 1.73
N PHE A 12 9.00 7.35 1.43
CA PHE A 12 10.20 6.51 1.42
C PHE A 12 11.35 7.05 0.56
N GLY A 13 11.08 7.41 -0.69
CA GLY A 13 12.11 7.90 -1.61
C GLY A 13 12.44 9.36 -1.33
N SER A 14 13.72 9.74 -1.43
CA SER A 14 14.14 11.14 -1.28
C SER A 14 13.60 12.07 -2.36
N TRP A 15 13.09 11.51 -3.46
CA TRP A 15 12.42 12.21 -4.56
C TRP A 15 10.89 12.31 -4.38
N MET A 16 10.33 11.69 -3.34
CA MET A 16 8.89 11.59 -3.13
C MET A 16 8.35 12.71 -2.25
N ILE A 17 7.11 13.11 -2.52
CA ILE A 17 6.34 14.02 -1.68
C ILE A 17 4.94 13.46 -1.54
N GLU A 18 4.48 13.25 -0.31
CA GLU A 18 3.07 13.05 -0.01
C GLU A 18 2.44 14.39 0.36
N ALA A 19 1.22 14.66 -0.13
CA ALA A 19 0.48 15.86 0.22
C ALA A 19 -1.01 15.56 0.44
N VAL A 20 -1.52 15.91 1.63
CA VAL A 20 -2.91 15.70 2.08
C VAL A 20 -3.60 17.03 2.36
N PRO A 21 -4.93 17.16 2.23
CA PRO A 21 -5.59 18.40 2.61
C PRO A 21 -5.44 18.63 4.12
N ASP A 22 -5.36 19.88 4.55
CA ASP A 22 -5.22 20.23 5.98
C ASP A 22 -6.53 20.03 6.76
N LYS A 23 -7.65 19.90 6.04
CA LYS A 23 -8.98 19.59 6.57
C LYS A 23 -9.63 18.49 5.72
N PRO A 24 -10.35 17.54 6.34
CA PRO A 24 -11.07 16.51 5.59
C PRO A 24 -12.21 17.12 4.78
N TYR A 25 -12.49 16.51 3.63
CA TYR A 25 -13.67 16.84 2.81
C TYR A 25 -14.95 16.32 3.46
N LYS A 26 -16.07 17.01 3.22
CA LYS A 26 -17.39 16.54 3.65
C LYS A 26 -18.02 15.70 2.54
N ILE A 27 -17.98 14.37 2.66
CA ILE A 27 -18.39 13.45 1.59
C ILE A 27 -19.82 13.67 1.04
N TYR A 28 -20.74 14.15 1.88
CA TYR A 28 -22.13 14.42 1.48
C TYR A 28 -22.32 15.80 0.83
N ASP A 29 -21.28 16.64 0.80
CA ASP A 29 -21.27 17.88 0.05
C ASP A 29 -21.11 17.57 -1.44
N VAL A 30 -22.03 18.08 -2.26
CA VAL A 30 -21.99 17.94 -3.72
C VAL A 30 -20.73 18.55 -4.33
N ASN A 31 -20.11 19.51 -3.63
CA ASN A 31 -18.88 20.17 -4.07
C ASN A 31 -17.60 19.45 -3.65
N ALA A 32 -17.67 18.40 -2.82
CA ALA A 32 -16.48 17.72 -2.29
C ALA A 32 -15.50 17.23 -3.38
N SER A 33 -16.04 16.84 -4.55
CA SER A 33 -15.23 16.42 -5.70
C SER A 33 -14.52 17.60 -6.38
N PHE A 34 -15.18 18.76 -6.47
CA PHE A 34 -14.56 19.99 -6.98
C PHE A 34 -13.51 20.53 -6.01
N ASP A 35 -13.78 20.45 -4.71
CA ASP A 35 -12.83 20.81 -3.66
C ASP A 35 -11.57 19.93 -3.69
N ALA A 36 -11.74 18.63 -3.96
CA ALA A 36 -10.62 17.72 -4.16
C ALA A 36 -9.76 18.13 -5.35
N LEU A 37 -10.36 18.43 -6.50
CA LEU A 37 -9.64 18.90 -7.69
C LEU A 37 -8.88 20.20 -7.41
N HIS A 38 -9.55 21.22 -6.87
CA HIS A 38 -8.90 22.49 -6.54
C HIS A 38 -7.75 22.32 -5.55
N SER A 39 -7.93 21.44 -4.56
CA SER A 39 -6.88 21.14 -3.59
C SER A 39 -5.68 20.45 -4.24
N LEU A 40 -5.89 19.47 -5.13
CA LEU A 40 -4.80 18.80 -5.86
C LEU A 40 -4.03 19.77 -6.76
N VAL A 41 -4.74 20.60 -7.53
CA VAL A 41 -4.13 21.64 -8.38
C VAL A 41 -3.30 22.62 -7.54
N LYS A 42 -3.85 23.09 -6.41
CA LYS A 42 -3.14 23.98 -5.48
C LYS A 42 -1.89 23.33 -4.92
N ARG A 43 -1.95 22.07 -4.49
CA ARG A 43 -0.78 21.31 -4.01
C ARG A 43 0.30 21.28 -5.09
N ARG A 44 -0.08 20.88 -6.31
CA ARG A 44 0.87 20.75 -7.41
C ARG A 44 1.54 22.08 -7.76
N SER A 45 0.75 23.13 -7.95
CA SER A 45 1.28 24.45 -8.31
C SER A 45 2.19 25.00 -7.21
N THR A 46 1.75 24.94 -5.94
CA THR A 46 2.55 25.48 -4.82
C THR A 46 3.85 24.70 -4.59
N ILE A 47 3.87 23.39 -4.81
CA ILE A 47 5.12 22.61 -4.72
C ILE A 47 6.02 22.93 -5.93
N ASN A 48 5.47 22.98 -7.15
CA ASN A 48 6.23 23.35 -8.35
C ASN A 48 6.90 24.73 -8.20
N ASP A 49 6.19 25.73 -7.68
CA ASP A 49 6.76 27.07 -7.43
C ASP A 49 8.00 27.03 -6.51
N LYS A 50 8.07 26.06 -5.59
CA LYS A 50 9.21 25.88 -4.68
C LYS A 50 10.37 25.12 -5.30
N VAL A 51 10.08 24.14 -6.16
CA VAL A 51 11.12 23.27 -6.74
C VAL A 51 11.61 23.74 -8.11
N PHE A 52 10.88 24.65 -8.77
CA PHE A 52 11.21 25.16 -10.10
C PHE A 52 12.59 25.82 -10.16
N TYR A 53 13.03 26.47 -9.08
CA TYR A 53 14.38 27.06 -8.98
C TYR A 53 15.50 26.02 -9.19
N PHE A 54 15.26 24.76 -8.84
CA PHE A 54 16.20 23.66 -9.03
C PHE A 54 16.11 23.00 -10.41
N GLY A 55 15.30 23.56 -11.33
CA GLY A 55 15.13 23.01 -12.68
C GLY A 55 14.34 21.70 -12.74
N VAL A 56 13.57 21.38 -11.68
CA VAL A 56 12.75 20.17 -11.59
C VAL A 56 11.27 20.52 -11.45
N LEU A 57 10.41 19.55 -11.77
CA LEU A 57 8.96 19.62 -11.58
C LEU A 57 8.48 18.35 -10.90
N ILE A 58 7.41 18.46 -10.13
CA ILE A 58 6.75 17.28 -9.56
C ILE A 58 5.78 16.66 -10.55
N THR A 59 5.78 15.33 -10.58
CA THR A 59 4.84 14.52 -11.36
C THR A 59 4.24 13.43 -10.48
N SER A 60 3.06 12.96 -10.87
CA SER A 60 2.35 11.89 -10.17
C SER A 60 2.43 10.62 -11.01
N LEU A 61 3.37 9.73 -10.66
CA LEU A 61 3.59 8.47 -11.38
C LEU A 61 3.49 7.31 -10.40
N ALA A 62 2.70 6.30 -10.73
CA ALA A 62 2.57 5.11 -9.89
C ALA A 62 3.90 4.34 -9.75
N SER A 63 4.74 4.32 -10.78
CA SER A 63 6.10 3.79 -10.76
C SER A 63 7.09 4.80 -11.36
N VAL A 64 8.36 4.73 -10.96
CA VAL A 64 9.44 5.54 -11.55
C VAL A 64 10.08 4.74 -12.69
N PRO A 65 9.83 5.08 -13.96
CA PRO A 65 10.12 4.18 -15.08
C PRO A 65 11.58 3.73 -15.18
N ASN A 66 12.53 4.63 -14.94
CA ASN A 66 13.96 4.39 -15.08
C ASN A 66 14.69 4.17 -13.74
N LEU A 67 13.99 4.04 -12.61
CA LEU A 67 14.66 3.80 -11.33
C LEU A 67 15.55 2.56 -11.43
N GLY A 68 16.78 2.64 -10.92
CA GLY A 68 17.74 1.55 -10.98
C GLY A 68 18.46 1.38 -12.33
N THR A 69 18.25 2.28 -13.29
CA THR A 69 19.09 2.38 -14.49
C THR A 69 20.21 3.40 -14.29
N LYS A 70 21.19 3.39 -15.19
CA LYS A 70 22.21 4.45 -15.26
C LYS A 70 21.53 5.83 -15.39
N ASN A 71 22.06 6.83 -14.68
CA ASN A 71 21.58 8.22 -14.67
C ASN A 71 20.09 8.37 -14.25
N CYS A 72 19.57 7.48 -13.38
CA CYS A 72 18.18 7.54 -12.92
C CYS A 72 17.89 8.65 -11.90
N PHE A 73 18.91 9.33 -11.39
CA PHE A 73 18.78 10.42 -10.43
C PHE A 73 19.65 11.62 -10.84
N VAL A 74 19.33 12.77 -10.25
CA VAL A 74 20.15 13.98 -10.29
C VAL A 74 20.45 14.38 -8.84
N SER A 75 21.72 14.65 -8.58
CA SER A 75 22.26 15.09 -7.29
C SER A 75 23.27 16.21 -7.48
N GLU A 76 23.33 17.13 -6.52
CA GLU A 76 24.42 18.11 -6.40
C GLU A 76 25.71 17.45 -5.89
N ASN A 77 25.61 16.34 -5.16
CA ASN A 77 26.77 15.59 -4.69
C ASN A 77 27.39 14.79 -5.83
N GLN A 78 28.53 15.27 -6.35
CA GLN A 78 29.24 14.63 -7.45
C GLN A 78 29.76 13.23 -7.11
N GLU A 79 30.06 12.97 -5.83
CA GLU A 79 30.57 11.67 -5.38
C GLU A 79 29.59 10.53 -5.71
N TYR A 80 28.28 10.80 -5.74
CA TYR A 80 27.28 9.78 -6.05
C TYR A 80 27.39 9.24 -7.48
N TYR A 81 27.90 10.03 -8.42
CA TYR A 81 28.07 9.59 -9.81
C TYR A 81 29.37 8.79 -10.02
N ASP A 82 30.33 8.92 -9.11
CA ASP A 82 31.63 8.23 -9.15
C ASP A 82 31.57 6.82 -8.53
N ILE A 83 30.46 6.45 -7.87
CA ILE A 83 30.29 5.13 -7.28
C ILE A 83 29.99 4.11 -8.40
N GLU A 84 30.92 3.19 -8.65
CA GLU A 84 30.76 2.12 -9.65
C GLU A 84 30.09 0.86 -9.07
N ASP A 85 30.38 0.53 -7.82
CA ASP A 85 29.84 -0.66 -7.13
C ASP A 85 28.88 -0.25 -6.01
N TYR A 86 27.60 -0.12 -6.37
CA TYR A 86 26.54 0.21 -5.42
C TYR A 86 26.38 -0.86 -4.33
N GLU A 87 26.59 -2.14 -4.62
CA GLU A 87 26.39 -3.21 -3.62
C GLU A 87 27.46 -3.16 -2.53
N ALA A 88 28.71 -2.84 -2.89
CA ALA A 88 29.79 -2.61 -1.94
C ALA A 88 29.55 -1.34 -1.10
N HIS A 89 29.15 -0.24 -1.75
CA HIS A 89 28.90 1.06 -1.10
C HIS A 89 27.71 1.02 -0.13
N ASN A 90 26.58 0.50 -0.59
CA ASN A 90 25.33 0.46 0.16
C ASN A 90 25.47 -0.37 1.43
N THR A 91 25.27 0.22 2.61
CA THR A 91 25.36 -0.49 3.90
C THR A 91 24.00 -1.02 4.37
N LEU A 92 22.92 -0.38 3.94
CA LEU A 92 21.55 -0.66 4.34
C LEU A 92 20.90 -1.65 3.39
N SER A 93 20.69 -1.30 2.11
CA SER A 93 19.95 -2.13 1.16
C SER A 93 20.80 -3.25 0.55
N LYS A 94 22.11 -3.01 0.40
CA LYS A 94 23.02 -3.85 -0.41
C LYS A 94 22.54 -3.99 -1.87
N SER A 95 21.74 -3.05 -2.37
CA SER A 95 21.22 -3.08 -3.73
C SER A 95 22.35 -2.92 -4.75
N LYS A 96 22.23 -3.61 -5.87
CA LYS A 96 23.12 -3.46 -7.04
C LYS A 96 22.73 -2.29 -7.95
N TYR A 97 21.51 -1.77 -7.79
CA TYR A 97 20.90 -0.89 -8.79
C TYR A 97 20.56 0.49 -8.24
N VAL A 98 20.37 0.62 -6.91
CA VAL A 98 19.92 1.87 -6.29
C VAL A 98 20.80 2.20 -5.10
N LEU A 99 21.23 3.46 -4.99
CA LEU A 99 21.99 3.98 -3.85
C LEU A 99 21.10 4.14 -2.62
N ASP A 100 21.62 3.80 -1.43
CA ASP A 100 20.92 4.01 -0.15
C ASP A 100 20.59 5.49 0.07
N GLU A 101 21.39 6.41 -0.48
CA GLU A 101 21.19 7.86 -0.43
C GLU A 101 19.95 8.35 -1.18
N LEU A 102 19.31 7.50 -1.99
CA LEU A 102 18.00 7.81 -2.56
C LEU A 102 16.84 7.52 -1.59
N THR A 103 17.14 7.07 -0.36
CA THR A 103 16.17 6.98 0.73
C THR A 103 15.97 8.36 1.36
N ASN A 104 14.73 8.67 1.75
CA ASN A 104 14.44 9.85 2.54
C ASN A 104 15.27 9.87 3.84
N PRO A 105 15.85 11.02 4.23
CA PRO A 105 16.77 11.12 5.37
C PRO A 105 16.13 10.84 6.74
N HIS A 106 14.79 10.78 6.83
CA HIS A 106 14.13 10.46 8.08
C HIS A 106 14.51 9.03 8.54
N PRO A 107 15.03 8.85 9.78
CA PRO A 107 15.65 7.58 10.23
C PRO A 107 14.78 6.33 10.09
N ARG A 108 13.45 6.49 10.11
CA ARG A 108 12.48 5.40 9.97
C ARG A 108 12.68 4.60 8.69
N PHE A 109 13.00 5.25 7.57
CA PHE A 109 13.08 4.58 6.27
C PHE A 109 14.37 3.76 6.17
N SER A 110 15.50 4.34 6.57
CA SER A 110 16.78 3.63 6.66
C SER A 110 16.71 2.42 7.61
N ALA A 111 16.03 2.57 8.76
CA ALA A 111 15.80 1.48 9.69
C ALA A 111 14.95 0.36 9.05
N MET A 112 13.89 0.70 8.32
CA MET A 112 13.05 -0.27 7.61
C MET A 112 13.83 -1.05 6.53
N ILE A 113 14.70 -0.38 5.77
CA ILE A 113 15.59 -1.02 4.78
C ILE A 113 16.45 -2.09 5.45
N GLN A 114 17.16 -1.69 6.50
CA GLN A 114 18.08 -2.56 7.20
C GLN A 114 17.35 -3.72 7.88
N ASN A 115 16.26 -3.44 8.62
CA ASN A 115 15.59 -4.43 9.45
C ASN A 115 14.90 -5.51 8.62
N ILE A 116 14.23 -5.14 7.52
CA ILE A 116 13.62 -6.14 6.61
C ILE A 116 14.70 -7.04 6.00
N ARG A 117 15.81 -6.47 5.50
CA ARG A 117 16.90 -7.26 4.92
C ARG A 117 17.53 -8.20 5.94
N GLN A 118 17.81 -7.70 7.14
CA GLN A 118 18.45 -8.49 8.20
C GLN A 118 17.52 -9.60 8.71
N ARG A 119 16.25 -9.28 8.98
CA ARG A 119 15.24 -10.27 9.39
C ARG A 119 15.08 -11.37 8.34
N ARG A 120 14.96 -10.99 7.07
CA ARG A 120 14.85 -11.92 5.94
C ARG A 120 16.14 -12.75 5.75
N GLY A 121 17.28 -12.28 6.24
CA GLY A 121 18.60 -12.88 6.05
C GLY A 121 19.20 -12.65 4.65
N LYS A 122 18.48 -11.97 3.76
CA LYS A 122 18.86 -11.67 2.37
C LYS A 122 18.09 -10.45 1.86
N LYS A 123 18.50 -9.95 0.69
CA LYS A 123 17.77 -8.88 0.00
C LYS A 123 16.33 -9.31 -0.31
N VAL A 124 15.47 -8.32 -0.48
CA VAL A 124 14.17 -8.55 -1.12
C VAL A 124 14.39 -9.03 -2.55
N ASP A 125 13.43 -9.76 -3.07
CA ASP A 125 13.51 -10.41 -4.38
C ASP A 125 12.22 -10.09 -5.13
N ILE A 126 12.33 -9.13 -6.04
CA ILE A 126 11.20 -8.61 -6.82
C ILE A 126 11.41 -9.05 -8.26
N GLN A 127 10.49 -9.86 -8.76
CA GLN A 127 10.52 -10.47 -10.09
C GLN A 127 9.29 -10.03 -10.86
N VAL A 128 9.45 -9.02 -11.71
CA VAL A 128 8.33 -8.49 -12.51
C VAL A 128 8.36 -9.12 -13.89
N PRO A 129 7.28 -9.76 -14.37
CA PRO A 129 7.24 -10.33 -15.72
C PRO A 129 7.63 -9.29 -16.79
N LEU A 130 8.57 -9.63 -17.66
CA LEU A 130 9.01 -8.77 -18.77
C LEU A 130 8.03 -8.84 -19.94
N TYR A 131 7.71 -7.71 -20.57
CA TYR A 131 6.82 -7.67 -21.73
C TYR A 131 7.45 -8.34 -22.97
N PRO A 132 6.80 -9.33 -23.60
CA PRO A 132 7.37 -10.06 -24.72
C PRO A 132 7.09 -9.35 -26.06
N ASP A 133 7.95 -8.41 -26.45
CA ASP A 133 7.97 -7.80 -27.78
C ASP A 133 8.86 -8.61 -28.76
N VAL A 134 8.77 -8.33 -30.06
CA VAL A 134 9.49 -9.01 -31.15
C VAL A 134 10.99 -9.12 -30.89
N ASN A 135 11.58 -8.08 -30.28
CA ASN A 135 13.02 -8.01 -29.97
C ASN A 135 13.30 -8.06 -28.46
N THR A 136 12.31 -8.36 -27.62
CA THR A 136 12.57 -8.63 -26.21
C THR A 136 13.41 -9.89 -26.14
N GLY A 137 14.69 -9.75 -25.78
CA GLY A 137 15.59 -10.88 -25.63
C GLY A 137 15.00 -11.88 -24.65
N VAL A 138 14.76 -13.11 -25.10
CA VAL A 138 14.34 -14.24 -24.25
C VAL A 138 15.48 -14.72 -23.31
N GLY A 139 16.66 -14.11 -23.44
CA GLY A 139 17.85 -14.36 -22.63
C GLY A 139 18.03 -13.34 -21.50
N LYS A 140 18.91 -13.66 -20.55
CA LYS A 140 19.30 -12.76 -19.46
C LYS A 140 19.67 -11.39 -20.03
N ILE A 141 18.88 -10.38 -19.69
CA ILE A 141 19.35 -9.00 -19.73
C ILE A 141 20.39 -8.89 -18.61
N ASP A 142 21.54 -8.26 -18.87
CA ASP A 142 22.68 -8.30 -17.94
C ASP A 142 22.27 -7.90 -16.51
N GLY A 143 22.45 -8.84 -15.57
CA GLY A 143 22.07 -8.69 -14.16
C GLY A 143 20.72 -9.31 -13.77
N ASP A 144 19.86 -9.69 -14.70
CA ASP A 144 18.61 -10.38 -14.38
C ASP A 144 18.87 -11.87 -14.06
N ILE A 145 18.39 -12.30 -12.89
CA ILE A 145 18.62 -13.66 -12.37
C ILE A 145 17.71 -14.67 -13.10
N THR A 146 16.49 -14.24 -13.45
CA THR A 146 15.42 -15.09 -14.00
C THR A 146 15.09 -14.64 -15.42
N PRO A 147 15.27 -15.50 -16.45
CA PRO A 147 14.88 -15.18 -17.83
C PRO A 147 13.40 -14.77 -17.93
N GLY A 148 13.11 -13.71 -18.68
CA GLY A 148 11.74 -13.19 -18.84
C GLY A 148 11.21 -12.40 -17.64
N SER A 149 12.07 -11.95 -16.73
CA SER A 149 11.71 -11.14 -15.57
C SER A 149 12.64 -9.95 -15.43
N ILE A 150 12.07 -8.79 -15.08
CA ILE A 150 12.77 -7.59 -14.64
C ILE A 150 13.14 -7.80 -13.17
N TYR A 151 14.43 -7.98 -12.88
CA TYR A 151 14.89 -8.20 -11.51
C TYR A 151 15.18 -6.89 -10.77
N MET A 152 14.63 -6.77 -9.56
CA MET A 152 14.79 -5.64 -8.66
C MET A 152 15.05 -6.15 -7.23
N ASP A 153 15.98 -5.51 -6.50
CA ASP A 153 16.58 -6.09 -5.27
C ASP A 153 16.54 -5.15 -4.05
N SER A 154 15.70 -4.11 -4.09
CA SER A 154 15.67 -3.05 -3.09
C SER A 154 14.26 -2.54 -2.81
N GLN A 155 14.03 -2.08 -1.58
CA GLN A 155 12.74 -1.47 -1.19
C GLN A 155 12.38 -0.25 -2.05
N HIS A 156 13.40 0.46 -2.58
CA HIS A 156 13.23 1.60 -3.48
C HIS A 156 12.34 1.30 -4.68
N PHE A 157 12.37 0.09 -5.21
CA PHE A 157 11.55 -0.26 -6.37
C PHE A 157 10.06 -0.38 -6.07
N GLY A 158 9.69 -0.66 -4.82
CA GLY A 158 8.29 -0.78 -4.42
C GLY A 158 7.83 0.37 -3.52
N MET A 159 8.47 0.61 -2.37
CA MET A 159 8.13 1.76 -1.53
C MET A 159 8.44 3.11 -2.20
N GLY A 160 9.28 3.13 -3.24
CA GLY A 160 9.46 4.29 -4.12
C GLY A 160 8.38 4.48 -5.20
N CYS A 161 7.37 3.61 -5.24
CA CYS A 161 6.16 3.80 -6.05
C CYS A 161 5.17 4.73 -5.34
N CYS A 162 4.34 5.44 -6.12
CA CYS A 162 3.33 6.35 -5.59
C CYS A 162 1.91 5.79 -5.72
N CYS A 163 0.97 6.37 -4.99
CA CYS A 163 -0.41 5.89 -4.95
C CYS A 163 -1.44 6.97 -4.64
N LEU A 164 -2.70 6.67 -4.91
CA LEU A 164 -3.84 7.44 -4.44
C LEU A 164 -4.53 6.68 -3.32
N GLN A 165 -4.48 7.23 -2.10
CA GLN A 165 -5.15 6.66 -0.93
C GLN A 165 -6.25 7.60 -0.44
N ILE A 166 -7.37 7.04 0.01
CA ILE A 166 -8.49 7.81 0.53
C ILE A 166 -8.89 7.24 1.89
N THR A 167 -8.91 8.10 2.91
CA THR A 167 -9.36 7.74 4.26
C THR A 167 -10.72 8.32 4.52
N TYR A 168 -11.65 7.47 4.97
CA TYR A 168 -12.98 7.85 5.42
C TYR A 168 -13.07 7.73 6.94
N GLU A 169 -13.62 8.75 7.59
CA GLU A 169 -14.04 8.68 8.99
C GLU A 169 -15.45 8.11 9.06
N ALA A 170 -15.64 7.11 9.92
CA ALA A 170 -16.90 6.42 10.12
C ALA A 170 -17.70 7.05 11.27
N GLN A 171 -18.99 6.75 11.30
CA GLN A 171 -19.91 7.25 12.34
C GLN A 171 -19.66 6.59 13.71
N ASN A 172 -19.20 5.34 13.72
CA ASN A 172 -18.90 4.54 14.89
C ASN A 172 -18.10 3.29 14.47
N LEU A 173 -17.73 2.45 15.45
CA LEU A 173 -16.99 1.21 15.23
C LEU A 173 -17.70 0.25 14.24
N GLU A 174 -19.00 0.03 14.38
CA GLU A 174 -19.75 -0.89 13.52
C GLU A 174 -19.79 -0.41 12.06
N HIS A 175 -20.01 0.88 11.85
CA HIS A 175 -19.94 1.49 10.52
C HIS A 175 -18.52 1.40 9.95
N ALA A 176 -17.48 1.59 10.76
CA ALA A 176 -16.09 1.42 10.31
C ALA A 176 -15.81 -0.02 9.87
N LYS A 177 -16.26 -1.03 10.63
CA LYS A 177 -16.14 -2.44 10.23
C LYS A 177 -16.90 -2.71 8.92
N PHE A 178 -18.11 -2.17 8.76
CA PHE A 178 -18.89 -2.30 7.52
C PHE A 178 -18.18 -1.69 6.30
N LEU A 179 -17.65 -0.47 6.41
CA LEU A 179 -16.91 0.17 5.31
C LEU A 179 -15.63 -0.60 4.98
N HIS A 180 -14.89 -1.03 6.01
CA HIS A 180 -13.69 -1.85 5.85
C HIS A 180 -13.97 -3.09 4.99
N ASP A 181 -14.99 -3.85 5.37
CA ASP A 181 -15.35 -5.07 4.66
C ASP A 181 -15.92 -4.82 3.27
N SER A 182 -16.66 -3.72 3.10
CA SER A 182 -17.15 -3.30 1.79
C SER A 182 -16.03 -2.93 0.82
N PHE A 183 -14.90 -2.45 1.32
CA PHE A 183 -13.75 -2.04 0.49
C PHE A 183 -12.90 -3.21 -0.01
N ILE A 184 -12.87 -4.33 0.71
CA ILE A 184 -12.06 -5.51 0.34
C ILE A 184 -12.37 -5.98 -1.10
N PRO A 185 -13.62 -6.31 -1.48
CA PRO A 185 -13.94 -6.78 -2.83
C PRO A 185 -13.79 -5.69 -3.90
N LEU A 186 -13.83 -4.41 -3.52
CA LEU A 186 -13.64 -3.28 -4.42
C LEU A 186 -12.16 -3.00 -4.71
N GLY A 187 -11.26 -3.35 -3.77
CA GLY A 187 -9.82 -3.12 -3.86
C GLY A 187 -9.21 -3.52 -5.21
N PRO A 188 -9.34 -4.79 -5.66
CA PRO A 188 -8.84 -5.23 -6.96
C PRO A 188 -9.47 -4.52 -8.17
N ILE A 189 -10.75 -4.16 -8.09
CA ILE A 189 -11.47 -3.52 -9.20
C ILE A 189 -10.95 -2.11 -9.43
N PHE A 190 -10.81 -1.33 -8.35
CA PHE A 190 -10.21 0.00 -8.42
C PHE A 190 -8.70 -0.07 -8.73
N GLY A 191 -8.02 -1.13 -8.30
CA GLY A 191 -6.62 -1.40 -8.70
C GLY A 191 -6.50 -1.53 -10.22
N ALA A 192 -7.29 -2.42 -10.84
CA ALA A 192 -7.31 -2.60 -12.28
C ALA A 192 -7.75 -1.33 -13.03
N LEU A 193 -8.76 -0.60 -12.51
CA LEU A 193 -9.27 0.63 -13.12
C LEU A 193 -8.23 1.76 -13.14
N SER A 194 -7.36 1.83 -12.13
CA SER A 194 -6.36 2.90 -11.97
C SER A 194 -4.96 2.52 -12.44
N ALA A 195 -4.75 1.27 -12.86
CA ALA A 195 -3.45 0.70 -13.22
C ALA A 195 -2.66 1.64 -14.16
N SER A 196 -1.48 2.08 -13.72
CA SER A 196 -0.61 3.04 -14.41
C SER A 196 0.87 2.84 -14.10
N ALA A 197 1.27 1.60 -13.81
CA ALA A 197 2.66 1.20 -13.54
C ALA A 197 3.20 0.13 -14.51
N PRO A 198 3.27 0.40 -15.84
CA PRO A 198 3.70 -0.59 -16.83
C PRO A 198 5.21 -0.64 -17.07
N ILE A 199 6.02 0.21 -16.42
CA ILE A 199 7.46 0.31 -16.68
C ILE A 199 8.25 0.23 -15.37
N TYR A 200 9.23 -0.67 -15.34
CA TYR A 200 10.15 -0.82 -14.22
C TYR A 200 11.58 -0.94 -14.74
N LYS A 201 12.53 -0.25 -14.11
CA LYS A 201 13.97 -0.35 -14.41
C LYS A 201 14.29 -0.18 -15.91
N GLY A 202 13.58 0.73 -16.57
CA GLY A 202 13.74 1.04 -17.99
C GLY A 202 13.14 0.01 -18.95
N GLN A 203 12.37 -0.95 -18.45
CA GLN A 203 11.82 -2.07 -19.21
C GLN A 203 10.29 -2.10 -19.11
N LEU A 204 9.61 -2.43 -20.21
CA LEU A 204 8.17 -2.69 -20.21
C LEU A 204 7.87 -3.97 -19.45
N ALA A 205 6.99 -3.88 -18.46
CA ALA A 205 6.51 -5.02 -17.70
C ALA A 205 5.28 -5.63 -18.38
N ASN A 206 5.09 -6.93 -18.21
CA ASN A 206 3.88 -7.65 -18.58
C ASN A 206 2.83 -7.62 -17.45
N ILE A 207 2.73 -6.48 -16.78
CA ILE A 207 1.72 -6.11 -15.77
C ILE A 207 1.52 -4.59 -15.84
N ASP A 208 0.34 -4.10 -15.44
CA ASP A 208 0.03 -2.66 -15.43
C ASP A 208 -0.08 -2.05 -14.02
N PHE A 209 -0.07 -2.89 -12.98
CA PHE A 209 -0.42 -2.51 -11.62
C PHE A 209 0.73 -2.73 -10.62
N ARG A 210 1.01 -1.72 -9.78
CA ARG A 210 2.20 -1.70 -8.92
C ARG A 210 2.18 -2.67 -7.73
N TRP A 211 1.02 -3.19 -7.36
CA TRP A 211 0.77 -3.78 -6.04
C TRP A 211 1.73 -4.91 -5.66
N ASN A 212 1.98 -5.86 -6.57
CA ASN A 212 2.92 -6.95 -6.31
C ASN A 212 4.38 -6.48 -6.22
N VAL A 213 4.76 -5.41 -6.91
CA VAL A 213 6.11 -4.81 -6.78
C VAL A 213 6.32 -4.27 -5.37
N ILE A 214 5.32 -3.55 -4.83
CA ILE A 214 5.39 -3.03 -3.46
C ILE A 214 5.37 -4.18 -2.45
N ARG A 215 4.48 -5.16 -2.63
CA ARG A 215 4.39 -6.39 -1.81
C ARG A 215 5.76 -7.04 -1.62
N ASP A 216 6.46 -7.25 -2.73
CA ASP A 216 7.73 -7.99 -2.74
C ASP A 216 8.88 -7.12 -2.21
N SER A 217 8.79 -5.80 -2.38
CA SER A 217 9.79 -4.84 -1.88
C SER A 217 9.87 -4.73 -0.35
N VAL A 218 8.85 -5.19 0.38
CA VAL A 218 8.84 -5.20 1.85
C VAL A 218 8.47 -6.57 2.43
N ASP A 219 8.61 -7.63 1.63
CA ASP A 219 8.41 -8.99 2.11
C ASP A 219 9.56 -9.40 3.04
N SER A 220 9.33 -9.24 4.33
CA SER A 220 10.29 -9.52 5.38
C SER A 220 10.39 -11.00 5.76
N ARG A 221 9.55 -11.87 5.17
CA ARG A 221 9.46 -13.29 5.53
C ARG A 221 10.78 -14.02 5.28
N THR A 222 11.20 -14.83 6.25
CA THR A 222 12.30 -15.79 6.10
C THR A 222 11.92 -16.92 5.14
N ASP A 223 12.89 -17.73 4.72
CA ASP A 223 12.59 -18.91 3.89
C ASP A 223 11.71 -19.93 4.62
N GLU A 224 11.87 -20.05 5.94
CA GLU A 224 11.02 -20.90 6.79
C GLU A 224 9.57 -20.38 6.83
N GLU A 225 9.36 -19.07 6.98
CA GLU A 225 8.01 -18.49 6.97
C GLU A 225 7.33 -18.59 5.60
N LYS A 226 8.11 -18.63 4.51
CA LYS A 226 7.58 -18.84 3.17
C LYS A 226 7.20 -20.28 2.88
N ASP A 227 7.80 -21.26 3.55
CA ASP A 227 7.53 -22.69 3.33
C ASP A 227 6.14 -23.06 3.87
N PRO A 228 5.18 -23.46 3.01
CA PRO A 228 3.85 -23.88 3.42
C PRO A 228 3.83 -25.10 4.35
N ASN A 229 4.93 -25.86 4.43
CA ASN A 229 5.07 -27.02 5.30
C ASN A 229 5.66 -26.68 6.67
N SER A 230 6.12 -25.46 6.88
CA SER A 230 6.66 -25.01 8.16
C SER A 230 5.55 -24.72 9.17
N SER A 231 5.80 -25.02 10.45
CA SER A 231 4.93 -24.58 11.55
C SER A 231 4.90 -23.06 11.71
N ASN A 232 5.91 -22.37 11.21
CA ASN A 232 6.06 -20.92 11.23
C ASN A 232 5.59 -20.27 9.91
N HIS A 233 4.84 -20.98 9.07
CA HIS A 233 4.38 -20.47 7.78
C HIS A 233 3.54 -19.19 7.93
N VAL A 234 3.90 -18.15 7.17
CA VAL A 234 3.14 -16.91 7.01
C VAL A 234 2.75 -16.76 5.54
N PRO A 235 1.45 -16.91 5.19
CA PRO A 235 1.03 -17.12 3.82
C PRO A 235 1.19 -15.90 2.92
N LYS A 236 1.09 -14.69 3.48
CA LYS A 236 1.20 -13.44 2.73
C LYS A 236 2.30 -12.54 3.30
N SER A 237 2.85 -11.67 2.44
CA SER A 237 3.68 -10.55 2.90
C SER A 237 2.84 -9.64 3.80
N ARG A 238 3.52 -8.91 4.69
CA ARG A 238 2.91 -7.86 5.50
C ARG A 238 2.27 -6.75 4.68
N TYR A 239 2.68 -6.62 3.41
CA TYR A 239 1.95 -5.87 2.41
C TYR A 239 1.11 -6.83 1.56
N SER A 240 -0.21 -6.85 1.67
CA SER A 240 -1.04 -7.86 0.96
C SER A 240 -2.54 -7.53 0.95
N GLY A 241 -3.33 -8.25 0.13
CA GLY A 241 -4.79 -8.21 0.24
C GLY A 241 -5.27 -8.67 1.63
N MET A 242 -6.42 -8.19 2.08
CA MET A 242 -6.98 -8.59 3.37
C MET A 242 -7.33 -10.09 3.41
N ASN A 243 -7.17 -10.74 4.56
CA ASN A 243 -7.36 -12.19 4.73
C ASN A 243 -8.75 -12.59 5.25
N HIS A 244 -9.51 -11.63 5.76
CA HIS A 244 -10.79 -11.88 6.43
C HIS A 244 -11.58 -10.56 6.54
N TYR A 245 -12.89 -10.73 6.65
CA TYR A 245 -13.87 -9.74 7.06
C TYR A 245 -13.89 -9.59 8.58
N ILE A 246 -14.10 -8.36 9.06
CA ILE A 246 -14.12 -8.01 10.49
C ILE A 246 -15.51 -7.64 11.00
N SER A 247 -16.45 -7.34 10.12
CA SER A 247 -17.80 -6.87 10.40
C SER A 247 -18.75 -8.02 10.73
N ASP A 248 -19.66 -7.75 11.66
CA ASP A 248 -20.80 -8.62 11.99
C ASP A 248 -22.05 -8.24 11.18
N HIS A 249 -21.93 -7.29 10.24
CA HIS A 249 -23.04 -6.88 9.39
C HIS A 249 -23.60 -8.08 8.58
N PRO A 250 -24.92 -8.24 8.40
CA PRO A 250 -25.52 -9.41 7.77
C PRO A 250 -24.98 -9.78 6.37
N PHE A 251 -24.44 -8.80 5.63
CA PHE A 251 -23.78 -9.05 4.34
C PHE A 251 -22.48 -9.84 4.47
N PHE A 252 -21.73 -9.63 5.55
CA PHE A 252 -20.40 -10.21 5.76
C PHE A 252 -20.39 -11.30 6.86
N ALA A 253 -21.46 -11.42 7.64
CA ALA A 253 -21.58 -12.36 8.77
C ALA A 253 -21.53 -13.85 8.38
N ASN A 254 -21.69 -14.19 7.10
CA ASN A 254 -21.56 -15.58 6.64
C ASN A 254 -20.09 -16.03 6.73
N GLU A 255 -19.79 -16.98 7.63
CA GLU A 255 -18.44 -17.53 7.83
C GLU A 255 -17.81 -18.13 6.56
N ASN A 256 -18.62 -18.59 5.60
CA ASN A 256 -18.10 -19.08 4.32
C ASN A 256 -17.46 -17.99 3.45
N LEU A 257 -17.65 -16.71 3.80
CA LEU A 257 -16.96 -15.61 3.14
C LEU A 257 -15.51 -15.47 3.60
N ASN A 258 -15.20 -15.87 4.84
CA ASN A 258 -13.85 -15.91 5.40
C ASN A 258 -13.14 -17.23 5.05
N ASP A 259 -13.11 -17.56 3.76
CA ASP A 259 -12.52 -18.78 3.20
C ASP A 259 -11.04 -18.63 2.79
N GLY A 260 -10.45 -17.45 3.02
CA GLY A 260 -9.04 -17.18 2.78
C GLY A 260 -8.12 -18.00 3.69
N ILE A 261 -6.83 -18.01 3.35
CA ILE A 261 -5.83 -18.71 4.18
C ILE A 261 -5.77 -18.03 5.55
N LYS A 262 -6.06 -18.80 6.60
CA LYS A 262 -6.01 -18.31 7.97
C LYS A 262 -4.57 -18.08 8.40
N LEU A 263 -4.33 -16.92 8.98
CA LEU A 263 -3.07 -16.61 9.65
C LEU A 263 -2.96 -17.42 10.94
N ASN A 264 -1.76 -17.92 11.22
CA ASN A 264 -1.45 -18.60 12.48
C ASN A 264 -1.26 -17.54 13.57
N VAL A 265 -2.33 -17.27 14.31
CA VAL A 265 -2.39 -16.20 15.31
C VAL A 265 -2.31 -16.81 16.71
N SER A 266 -1.57 -16.17 17.62
CA SER A 266 -1.50 -16.60 19.02
C SER A 266 -2.88 -16.55 19.68
N LYS A 267 -3.32 -17.69 20.21
CA LYS A 267 -4.58 -17.79 20.95
C LYS A 267 -4.59 -16.89 22.18
N GLU A 268 -3.46 -16.72 22.85
CA GLU A 268 -3.32 -15.84 24.01
C GLU A 268 -3.69 -14.39 23.66
N TYR A 269 -3.26 -13.90 22.48
CA TYR A 269 -3.59 -12.54 22.04
C TYR A 269 -5.08 -12.39 21.74
N ILE A 270 -5.69 -13.40 21.09
CA ILE A 270 -7.12 -13.41 20.81
C ILE A 270 -7.92 -13.41 22.11
N ASP A 271 -7.59 -14.31 23.04
CA ASP A 271 -8.30 -14.46 24.31
C ASP A 271 -8.22 -13.17 25.13
N ARG A 272 -7.03 -12.54 25.23
CA ARG A 272 -6.86 -11.25 25.91
C ARG A 272 -7.70 -10.13 25.29
N LEU A 273 -7.73 -10.00 23.97
CA LEU A 273 -8.53 -8.98 23.30
C LEU A 273 -10.04 -9.20 23.51
N LYS A 274 -10.48 -10.45 23.59
CA LYS A 274 -11.87 -10.81 23.88
C LYS A 274 -12.26 -10.54 25.33
N GLU A 275 -11.36 -10.78 26.28
CA GLU A 275 -11.56 -10.45 27.69
C GLU A 275 -11.79 -8.94 27.89
N GLU A 276 -11.15 -8.11 27.07
CA GLU A 276 -11.35 -6.65 27.00
C GLU A 276 -12.58 -6.23 26.17
N GLY A 277 -13.40 -7.19 25.72
CA GLY A 277 -14.70 -6.93 25.09
C GLY A 277 -14.71 -6.85 23.56
N MET A 278 -13.62 -7.21 22.87
CA MET A 278 -13.64 -7.31 21.40
C MET A 278 -14.44 -8.53 20.91
N SER A 279 -15.19 -8.36 19.82
CA SER A 279 -15.80 -9.49 19.09
C SER A 279 -14.74 -10.47 18.57
N ASP A 280 -15.13 -11.73 18.31
CA ASP A 280 -14.23 -12.77 17.79
C ASP A 280 -13.48 -12.34 16.52
N ARG A 281 -14.19 -11.73 15.56
CA ARG A 281 -13.60 -11.28 14.28
C ARG A 281 -12.62 -10.13 14.48
N LEU A 282 -12.96 -9.16 15.32
CA LEU A 282 -12.09 -8.01 15.60
C LEU A 282 -10.86 -8.39 16.43
N ALA A 283 -11.02 -9.28 17.41
CA ALA A 283 -9.92 -9.82 18.19
C ALA A 283 -8.94 -10.59 17.29
N TYR A 284 -9.45 -11.44 16.39
CA TYR A 284 -8.63 -12.13 15.40
C TYR A 284 -7.89 -11.14 14.49
N HIS A 285 -8.58 -10.10 14.00
CA HIS A 285 -7.97 -9.07 13.16
C HIS A 285 -6.76 -8.40 13.81
N PHE A 286 -6.92 -7.84 15.01
CA PHE A 286 -5.81 -7.17 15.69
C PHE A 286 -4.71 -8.14 16.11
N ALA A 287 -5.06 -9.32 16.60
CA ALA A 287 -4.08 -10.35 16.92
C ALA A 287 -3.30 -10.80 15.67
N SER A 288 -3.92 -10.76 14.49
CA SER A 288 -3.26 -11.10 13.23
C SER A 288 -2.18 -10.13 12.80
N LEU A 289 -2.16 -8.89 13.30
CA LEU A 289 -1.08 -7.94 13.04
C LEU A 289 0.25 -8.39 13.68
N PHE A 290 0.18 -9.21 14.74
CA PHE A 290 1.32 -9.72 15.49
C PHE A 290 1.97 -10.96 14.86
N VAL A 291 1.45 -11.47 13.74
CA VAL A 291 2.16 -12.53 12.98
C VAL A 291 3.43 -11.99 12.30
N HIS A 292 3.57 -10.67 12.25
CA HIS A 292 4.76 -9.99 11.79
C HIS A 292 5.43 -9.24 12.93
N ASP A 293 6.75 -9.30 13.00
CA ASP A 293 7.53 -8.55 13.99
C ASP A 293 7.42 -7.04 13.76
N ALA A 294 7.55 -6.27 14.84
CA ALA A 294 7.72 -4.82 14.76
C ALA A 294 9.05 -4.48 14.05
N MET A 295 9.03 -3.49 13.15
CA MET A 295 10.19 -3.25 12.27
C MET A 295 10.88 -1.93 12.49
N ILE A 296 10.31 -1.00 13.24
CA ILE A 296 10.93 0.29 13.52
C ILE A 296 10.63 0.66 14.97
N ILE A 297 11.60 0.52 15.88
CA ILE A 297 11.45 0.99 17.26
C ILE A 297 12.49 2.09 17.50
N TYR A 298 12.03 3.28 17.90
CA TYR A 298 12.92 4.38 18.22
C TYR A 298 13.58 4.18 19.59
N LYS A 299 14.85 4.57 19.69
CA LYS A 299 15.57 4.58 20.97
C LYS A 299 14.81 5.47 21.96
N GLY A 300 14.58 4.97 23.18
CA GLY A 300 13.83 5.66 24.23
C GLY A 300 12.31 5.57 24.12
N HIS A 301 11.77 4.86 23.12
CA HIS A 301 10.34 4.55 23.00
C HIS A 301 10.09 3.07 23.29
N THR A 302 10.84 2.48 24.22
CA THR A 302 10.62 1.11 24.72
C THR A 302 9.74 1.06 25.96
N ASP A 303 9.62 2.19 26.65
CA ASP A 303 8.78 2.30 27.84
C ASP A 303 7.31 2.26 27.43
N TYR A 304 6.49 1.64 28.28
CA TYR A 304 5.06 1.48 28.06
C TYR A 304 4.29 2.38 29.03
N ASP A 305 3.37 3.15 28.47
CA ASP A 305 2.33 3.88 29.18
C ASP A 305 1.00 3.49 28.52
N GLU A 306 -0.03 3.24 29.34
CA GLU A 306 -1.37 2.82 28.89
C GLU A 306 -2.05 3.82 27.96
N THR A 307 -1.62 5.08 27.97
CA THR A 307 -2.12 6.15 27.11
C THR A 307 -1.42 6.20 25.75
N MET A 308 -0.28 5.52 25.58
CA MET A 308 0.50 5.54 24.35
C MET A 308 -0.04 4.57 23.30
N THR A 309 -0.23 5.07 22.09
CA THR A 309 -0.64 4.26 20.93
C THR A 309 0.53 3.90 20.00
N ASP A 310 1.72 4.48 20.21
CA ASP A 310 2.89 4.32 19.32
C ASP A 310 3.32 2.85 19.11
N HIS A 311 3.27 2.03 20.16
CA HIS A 311 3.61 0.60 20.08
C HIS A 311 2.63 -0.16 19.20
N PHE A 312 1.34 0.13 19.33
CA PHE A 312 0.31 -0.44 18.46
C PHE A 312 0.47 0.08 17.02
N GLU A 313 0.66 1.39 16.85
CA GLU A 313 0.83 2.01 15.54
C GLU A 313 2.09 1.50 14.82
N ASN A 314 3.14 1.11 15.53
CA ASN A 314 4.30 0.44 14.92
C ASN A 314 3.90 -0.83 14.16
N LEU A 315 3.04 -1.66 14.76
CA LEU A 315 2.53 -2.87 14.13
C LEU A 315 1.47 -2.54 13.07
N ASN A 316 0.49 -1.72 13.41
CA ASN A 316 -0.63 -1.37 12.51
C ASN A 316 -0.15 -0.64 11.24
N SER A 317 0.77 0.32 11.38
CA SER A 317 1.29 1.11 10.26
C SER A 317 2.23 0.32 9.35
N THR A 318 2.82 -0.78 9.84
CA THR A 318 3.74 -1.65 9.08
C THR A 318 3.11 -2.98 8.63
N ASN A 319 1.81 -3.15 8.87
CA ASN A 319 0.95 -4.06 8.13
C ASN A 319 0.20 -3.24 7.05
N TRP A 320 0.57 -3.43 5.79
CA TRP A 320 0.08 -2.62 4.67
C TRP A 320 -0.92 -3.42 3.83
N ASN A 321 -2.16 -3.50 4.30
CA ASN A 321 -3.19 -4.21 3.55
C ASN A 321 -3.90 -3.35 2.48
N SER A 322 -4.70 -4.00 1.63
CA SER A 322 -5.54 -3.33 0.60
C SER A 322 -6.55 -2.36 1.19
N VAL A 323 -6.97 -2.61 2.42
CA VAL A 323 -7.79 -1.73 3.25
C VAL A 323 -7.13 -1.68 4.62
N ARG A 324 -7.07 -0.50 5.24
CA ARG A 324 -6.57 -0.36 6.61
C ARG A 324 -7.68 0.09 7.54
N PHE A 325 -7.82 -0.64 8.64
CA PHE A 325 -8.68 -0.28 9.75
C PHE A 325 -7.91 0.57 10.75
N LYS A 326 -8.37 1.79 11.02
CA LYS A 326 -7.63 2.79 11.80
C LYS A 326 -8.43 3.17 13.06
N PRO A 327 -7.98 2.75 14.26
CA PRO A 327 -8.52 3.27 15.50
C PRO A 327 -8.39 4.80 15.62
N PRO A 328 -9.12 5.42 16.58
CA PRO A 328 -8.84 6.78 17.01
C PRO A 328 -7.34 6.94 17.35
N PRO A 329 -6.67 8.03 16.95
CA PRO A 329 -5.23 8.23 17.16
C PRO A 329 -4.79 8.20 18.64
N SER A 330 -5.67 8.64 19.53
CA SER A 330 -5.44 8.74 20.98
C SER A 330 -6.79 8.65 21.71
N LEU A 331 -6.75 8.40 23.02
CA LEU A 331 -7.94 8.30 23.86
C LEU A 331 -8.77 9.60 23.92
N ASP A 332 -8.12 10.75 23.76
CA ASP A 332 -8.70 12.09 23.78
C ASP A 332 -8.95 12.68 22.38
N SER A 333 -8.72 11.88 21.32
CA SER A 333 -8.85 12.36 19.95
C SER A 333 -10.29 12.69 19.59
N SER A 334 -10.50 13.81 18.91
CA SER A 334 -11.76 14.11 18.23
C SER A 334 -11.93 13.35 16.90
N ILE A 335 -10.89 12.67 16.43
CA ILE A 335 -10.92 11.86 15.21
C ILE A 335 -11.40 10.45 15.56
N GLY A 336 -12.49 10.03 14.92
CA GLY A 336 -13.09 8.72 15.14
C GLY A 336 -12.37 7.55 14.47
N TRP A 337 -13.09 6.42 14.42
CA TRP A 337 -12.69 5.24 13.65
C TRP A 337 -12.62 5.57 12.16
N ARG A 338 -11.55 5.17 11.49
CA ARG A 338 -11.34 5.45 10.07
C ARG A 338 -11.05 4.18 9.30
N VAL A 339 -11.34 4.23 8.00
CA VAL A 339 -11.05 3.17 7.04
C VAL A 339 -10.34 3.79 5.86
N GLU A 340 -9.20 3.23 5.49
CA GLU A 340 -8.36 3.74 4.41
C GLU A 340 -8.37 2.75 3.24
N PHE A 341 -8.76 3.26 2.06
CA PHE A 341 -8.72 2.55 0.78
C PHE A 341 -7.39 2.81 0.08
N ARG A 342 -6.65 1.75 -0.26
CA ARG A 342 -5.19 1.84 -0.52
C ARG A 342 -4.72 1.33 -1.87
N THR A 343 -5.61 0.74 -2.67
CA THR A 343 -5.19 -0.01 -3.87
C THR A 343 -4.93 0.87 -5.09
N MET A 344 -5.51 2.07 -5.19
CA MET A 344 -5.41 2.85 -6.43
C MET A 344 -3.98 3.33 -6.73
N ASP A 345 -3.56 3.12 -7.98
CA ASP A 345 -2.39 3.77 -8.56
C ASP A 345 -2.67 5.28 -8.67
N VAL A 346 -1.65 6.12 -8.47
CA VAL A 346 -1.79 7.57 -8.68
C VAL A 346 -1.75 7.88 -10.17
N GLN A 347 -2.58 8.82 -10.63
CA GLN A 347 -2.68 9.21 -12.03
C GLN A 347 -1.80 10.42 -12.35
N ILE A 348 -1.49 10.64 -13.62
CA ILE A 348 -0.59 11.72 -14.06
C ILE A 348 -1.20 13.09 -13.77
N THR A 349 -2.49 13.28 -14.06
CA THR A 349 -3.14 14.57 -13.89
C THR A 349 -3.92 14.69 -12.58
N ASP A 350 -4.02 15.91 -12.07
CA ASP A 350 -4.85 16.21 -10.90
C ASP A 350 -6.34 15.92 -11.17
N TYR A 351 -6.77 16.08 -12.42
CA TYR A 351 -8.13 15.77 -12.85
C TYR A 351 -8.45 14.27 -12.76
N GLU A 352 -7.58 13.39 -13.27
CA GLU A 352 -7.78 11.94 -13.19
C GLU A 352 -7.80 11.45 -11.73
N ASN A 353 -6.89 11.96 -10.90
CA ASN A 353 -6.90 11.66 -9.47
C ASN A 353 -8.19 12.16 -8.79
N ALA A 354 -8.65 13.38 -9.11
CA ALA A 354 -9.92 13.89 -8.60
C ALA A 354 -11.12 13.07 -9.07
N ALA A 355 -11.10 12.56 -10.31
CA ALA A 355 -12.15 11.71 -10.84
C ALA A 355 -12.24 10.37 -10.10
N LEU A 356 -11.10 9.75 -9.78
CA LEU A 356 -11.05 8.54 -8.94
C LEU A 356 -11.53 8.82 -7.51
N ILE A 357 -11.15 9.96 -6.92
CA ILE A 357 -11.67 10.40 -5.62
C ILE A 357 -13.20 10.55 -5.67
N ALA A 358 -13.72 11.21 -6.70
CA ALA A 358 -15.16 11.40 -6.89
C ALA A 358 -15.90 10.07 -7.05
N LEU A 359 -15.37 9.15 -7.84
CA LEU A 359 -15.94 7.81 -8.03
C LEU A 359 -15.99 7.03 -6.72
N MET A 360 -14.91 7.03 -5.94
CA MET A 360 -14.87 6.36 -4.64
C MET A 360 -15.83 7.02 -3.64
N ASN A 361 -15.92 8.35 -3.62
CA ASN A 361 -16.88 9.07 -2.78
C ASN A 361 -18.32 8.71 -3.11
N LEU A 362 -18.67 8.63 -4.40
CA LEU A 362 -20.00 8.17 -4.83
C LEU A 362 -20.25 6.72 -4.43
N THR A 363 -19.23 5.87 -4.52
CA THR A 363 -19.31 4.46 -4.12
C THR A 363 -19.60 4.33 -2.63
N VAL A 364 -18.88 5.06 -1.77
CA VAL A 364 -19.13 5.09 -0.32
C VAL A 364 -20.52 5.63 0.01
N ARG A 365 -20.98 6.68 -0.69
CA ARG A 365 -22.35 7.18 -0.53
C ARG A 365 -23.38 6.12 -0.89
N ILE A 366 -23.16 5.38 -1.97
CA ILE A 366 -24.06 4.29 -2.36
C ILE A 366 -24.11 3.20 -1.28
N LEU A 367 -22.96 2.80 -0.73
CA LEU A 367 -22.88 1.79 0.34
C LEU A 367 -23.60 2.24 1.62
N ASN A 368 -23.57 3.54 1.93
CA ASN A 368 -24.18 4.08 3.15
C ASN A 368 -25.69 4.35 3.02
N GLU A 369 -26.14 4.80 1.84
CA GLU A 369 -27.53 5.21 1.62
C GLU A 369 -28.41 4.04 1.15
N PHE A 370 -27.83 3.05 0.49
CA PHE A 370 -28.56 1.91 -0.08
C PHE A 370 -28.09 0.60 0.53
N SER A 371 -29.01 -0.36 0.67
CA SER A 371 -28.70 -1.72 1.11
C SER A 371 -28.00 -2.52 0.01
N VAL A 372 -26.72 -2.19 -0.25
CA VAL A 372 -25.89 -2.80 -1.29
C VAL A 372 -24.92 -3.80 -0.68
N ASP A 373 -25.10 -5.06 -1.04
CA ASP A 373 -24.25 -6.18 -0.65
C ASP A 373 -23.16 -6.39 -1.70
N VAL A 374 -21.92 -6.03 -1.37
CA VAL A 374 -20.73 -6.26 -2.22
C VAL A 374 -19.93 -7.48 -1.76
N SER A 375 -20.41 -8.25 -0.78
CA SER A 375 -19.65 -9.35 -0.18
C SER A 375 -19.26 -10.42 -1.19
N LEU A 376 -18.05 -10.93 -1.02
CA LEU A 376 -17.41 -11.92 -1.88
C LEU A 376 -16.49 -12.80 -1.03
N PRO A 377 -16.43 -14.14 -1.21
CA PRO A 377 -15.43 -14.95 -0.54
C PRO A 377 -14.02 -14.37 -0.72
N ILE A 378 -13.22 -14.32 0.36
CA ILE A 378 -11.88 -13.75 0.35
C ILE A 378 -11.01 -14.42 -0.73
N SER A 379 -11.13 -15.73 -0.91
CA SER A 379 -10.40 -16.46 -1.95
C SER A 379 -10.66 -15.91 -3.36
N LEU A 380 -11.89 -15.48 -3.65
CA LEU A 380 -12.25 -14.86 -4.93
C LEU A 380 -11.74 -13.41 -5.02
N SER A 381 -11.67 -12.69 -3.91
CA SER A 381 -11.03 -11.37 -3.85
C SER A 381 -9.52 -11.45 -4.11
N ASP A 382 -8.85 -12.50 -3.61
CA ASP A 382 -7.45 -12.78 -3.91
C ASP A 382 -7.25 -13.08 -5.42
N ILE A 383 -8.12 -13.90 -6.02
CA ILE A 383 -8.10 -14.13 -7.48
C ILE A 383 -8.28 -12.83 -8.25
N ASN A 384 -9.20 -11.96 -7.80
CA ASN A 384 -9.40 -10.66 -8.41
C ASN A 384 -8.14 -9.79 -8.32
N MET A 385 -7.43 -9.81 -7.19
CA MET A 385 -6.18 -9.06 -7.04
C MET A 385 -5.13 -9.55 -8.05
N GLU A 386 -4.99 -10.85 -8.27
CA GLU A 386 -4.08 -11.39 -9.30
C GLU A 386 -4.50 -11.01 -10.73
N ARG A 387 -5.80 -10.98 -11.02
CA ARG A 387 -6.33 -10.50 -12.31
C ARG A 387 -6.08 -9.01 -12.52
N ALA A 388 -6.13 -8.20 -11.47
CA ALA A 388 -5.91 -6.76 -11.56
C ALA A 388 -4.51 -6.37 -12.05
N HIS A 389 -3.53 -7.28 -11.94
CA HIS A 389 -2.17 -7.04 -12.40
C HIS A 389 -1.99 -7.21 -13.91
N GLN A 390 -2.85 -8.00 -14.56
CA GLN A 390 -2.65 -8.36 -15.97
C GLN A 390 -2.67 -7.12 -16.87
N VAL A 391 -1.89 -7.17 -17.96
CA VAL A 391 -1.96 -6.13 -18.99
C VAL A 391 -3.40 -6.01 -19.51
N ASP A 392 -3.85 -4.76 -19.68
CA ASP A 392 -5.19 -4.41 -20.11
C ASP A 392 -6.30 -4.97 -19.20
N ALA A 393 -6.02 -5.24 -17.90
CA ALA A 393 -6.96 -5.92 -17.01
C ALA A 393 -8.37 -5.29 -16.99
N VAL A 394 -8.45 -3.96 -17.03
CA VAL A 394 -9.72 -3.22 -17.03
C VAL A 394 -10.61 -3.53 -18.25
N THR A 395 -10.03 -3.91 -19.40
CA THR A 395 -10.78 -4.22 -20.63
C THR A 395 -10.78 -5.71 -21.00
N SER A 396 -9.79 -6.48 -20.54
CA SER A 396 -9.57 -7.87 -20.96
C SER A 396 -9.98 -8.91 -19.91
N GLN A 397 -9.86 -8.58 -18.62
CA GLN A 397 -10.12 -9.52 -17.53
C GLN A 397 -11.57 -9.47 -17.07
N LYS A 398 -11.97 -10.55 -16.39
CA LYS A 398 -13.28 -10.63 -15.72
C LYS A 398 -13.05 -10.75 -14.22
N PHE A 399 -13.71 -9.91 -13.45
CA PHE A 399 -13.62 -9.93 -12.00
C PHE A 399 -14.82 -10.66 -11.41
N TRP A 400 -14.58 -11.44 -10.36
CA TRP A 400 -15.65 -11.95 -9.52
C TRP A 400 -16.34 -10.79 -8.85
N PHE A 401 -17.65 -10.72 -9.03
CA PHE A 401 -18.48 -9.70 -8.42
C PHE A 401 -19.81 -10.32 -8.05
N ARG A 402 -20.42 -9.82 -6.98
CA ARG A 402 -21.71 -10.34 -6.53
C ARG A 402 -22.76 -10.03 -7.59
N LYS A 403 -23.49 -11.05 -8.04
CA LYS A 403 -24.50 -10.93 -9.11
C LYS A 403 -25.72 -10.09 -8.69
N HIS A 404 -26.16 -10.26 -7.45
CA HIS A 404 -27.33 -9.58 -6.89
C HIS A 404 -26.88 -8.73 -5.71
N ILE A 405 -26.58 -7.45 -6.00
CA ILE A 405 -26.03 -6.51 -5.00
C ILE A 405 -27.10 -5.74 -4.26
N VAL A 406 -28.29 -5.56 -4.84
CA VAL A 406 -29.45 -5.00 -4.15
C VAL A 406 -30.36 -6.17 -3.81
N LYS A 407 -30.86 -6.23 -2.59
CA LYS A 407 -31.98 -7.14 -2.29
C LYS A 407 -33.16 -6.68 -3.14
N GLY A 408 -33.62 -7.51 -4.07
CA GLY A 408 -34.93 -7.30 -4.68
C GLY A 408 -35.99 -7.35 -3.58
N ASP A 409 -36.95 -6.43 -3.64
CA ASP A 409 -38.13 -6.43 -2.75
C ASP A 409 -38.87 -7.77 -2.77
#